data_AF-A0A3S3EHM9-F1
#
_entry.id   AF-A0A3S3EHM9-F1
#
_cell.length_a   1.000
_cell.length_b   1.000
_cell.length_c   1.000
_cell.angle_alpha   90.00
_cell.angle_beta   90.00
_cell.angle_gamma   90.00
#
_symmetry.space_group_name_H-M   'P 1'
#
loop_
_entity.id
_entity.type
_entity.pdbx_description
1 polymer ?
#
loop_
_entity_poly.entity_id
_entity_poly.type
_entity_poly.pdbx_seq_one_letter_code
_entity_poly.pdbx_strand_id
1 'polypeptide(L)'
;MQRLTVVAAAVAAGVMTFAFSPANSAPLSLRAADNGFAATASKPKAAPSAKTSTTKRAAPAKVQKAAAARSAKSRVKRYAKRSRQTIDLTATASIRPEKPALSSSATGDGQYSAIIARYAASYGVPVSLAKAVITIESNFRPNMVGGAGEIGLMQIKPATARMMGYTGSVKGLFDPDTNIKYGMKYLAMAQGLGGGTTCGTILKYNAGHGATRMNPISAAYCSKVKVQMAALGSPV
;
A
#
# COMPACT_ATOMS: atom_id res chain seq x y z
N MET A 1 -58.66 -16.25 37.81
CA MET A 1 -57.51 -17.19 37.82
C MET A 1 -57.42 -17.84 36.44
N GLN A 2 -56.43 -17.49 35.62
CA GLN A 2 -56.22 -18.10 34.29
C GLN A 2 -55.18 -19.22 34.39
N ARG A 3 -55.43 -20.35 33.72
CA ARG A 3 -54.54 -21.51 33.73
C ARG A 3 -53.50 -21.39 32.63
N LEU A 4 -52.22 -21.55 33.00
CA LEU A 4 -51.08 -21.59 32.08
C LEU A 4 -51.01 -22.96 31.39
N THR A 5 -51.06 -22.99 30.07
CA THR A 5 -50.73 -24.17 29.24
C THR A 5 -49.34 -24.01 28.67
N VAL A 6 -48.37 -24.77 29.20
CA VAL A 6 -47.00 -24.85 28.67
C VAL A 6 -46.94 -26.02 27.69
N VAL A 7 -46.73 -25.72 26.41
CA VAL A 7 -46.45 -26.74 25.38
C VAL A 7 -44.94 -26.78 25.15
N ALA A 8 -44.32 -27.90 25.52
CA ALA A 8 -42.92 -28.16 25.22
C ALA A 8 -42.78 -28.72 23.80
N ALA A 9 -41.93 -28.12 22.98
CA ALA A 9 -41.55 -28.65 21.66
C ALA A 9 -40.12 -29.22 21.74
N ALA A 10 -39.95 -30.48 21.34
CA ALA A 10 -38.69 -31.21 21.48
C ALA A 10 -37.67 -30.85 20.40
N VAL A 11 -36.38 -30.91 20.77
CA VAL A 11 -35.24 -30.68 19.87
C VAL A 11 -34.95 -31.94 19.06
N ALA A 12 -34.94 -31.81 17.72
CA ALA A 12 -34.45 -32.86 16.83
C ALA A 12 -33.02 -32.53 16.36
N ALA A 13 -32.02 -33.19 16.95
CA ALA A 13 -30.62 -33.07 16.53
C ALA A 13 -30.32 -34.05 15.38
N GLY A 14 -30.23 -33.53 14.16
CA GLY A 14 -29.83 -34.33 12.99
C GLY A 14 -28.31 -34.47 12.90
N VAL A 15 -27.80 -35.69 13.14
CA VAL A 15 -26.39 -36.03 12.87
C VAL A 15 -26.23 -36.36 11.39
N MET A 16 -25.47 -35.55 10.65
CA MET A 16 -25.09 -35.88 9.27
C MET A 16 -23.70 -36.53 9.20
N THR A 17 -23.69 -37.80 8.85
CA THR A 17 -22.47 -38.59 8.63
C THR A 17 -21.94 -38.33 7.22
N PHE A 18 -20.75 -37.75 7.11
CA PHE A 18 -20.05 -37.61 5.82
C PHE A 18 -19.18 -38.84 5.56
N ALA A 19 -19.43 -39.53 4.44
CA ALA A 19 -18.59 -40.64 3.99
C ALA A 19 -17.33 -40.12 3.28
N PHE A 20 -16.16 -40.53 3.77
CA PHE A 20 -14.89 -40.29 3.10
C PHE A 20 -14.68 -41.31 1.96
N SER A 21 -14.44 -40.83 0.74
CA SER A 21 -13.91 -41.65 -0.35
C SER A 21 -12.37 -41.54 -0.38
N PRO A 22 -11.62 -42.65 -0.29
CA PRO A 22 -10.17 -42.62 -0.44
C PRO A 22 -9.75 -42.49 -1.91
N ALA A 23 -8.62 -41.82 -2.15
CA ALA A 23 -8.05 -41.66 -3.48
C ALA A 23 -7.50 -42.99 -4.02
N ASN A 24 -7.64 -43.20 -5.33
CA ASN A 24 -6.97 -44.30 -6.03
C ASN A 24 -5.72 -43.75 -6.74
N SER A 25 -4.54 -44.24 -6.34
CA SER A 25 -3.24 -43.87 -6.92
C SER A 25 -2.76 -44.96 -7.86
N ALA A 26 -2.30 -44.58 -9.06
CA ALA A 26 -1.62 -45.48 -9.98
C ALA A 26 -0.24 -44.91 -10.37
N PRO A 27 0.87 -45.68 -10.22
CA PRO A 27 2.19 -45.32 -10.73
C PRO A 27 2.39 -45.84 -12.17
N LEU A 28 3.61 -45.65 -12.72
CA LEU A 28 4.14 -46.00 -14.07
C LEU A 28 4.22 -44.80 -15.03
N SER A 29 5.29 -44.58 -15.79
CA SER A 29 6.67 -45.11 -15.70
C SER A 29 7.64 -44.22 -16.49
N LEU A 30 8.94 -44.34 -16.28
CA LEU A 30 9.93 -43.67 -17.14
C LEU A 30 9.88 -44.22 -18.58
N ARG A 31 10.01 -43.34 -19.57
CA ARG A 31 10.69 -43.68 -20.83
C ARG A 31 11.39 -42.46 -21.41
N ALA A 32 12.66 -42.63 -21.77
CA ALA A 32 13.46 -41.63 -22.48
C ALA A 32 13.33 -41.83 -23.99
N ALA A 33 13.36 -40.74 -24.76
CA ALA A 33 13.92 -40.64 -26.12
C ALA A 33 13.80 -39.20 -26.67
N ASP A 34 14.97 -38.55 -26.80
CA ASP A 34 15.45 -37.85 -28.00
C ASP A 34 14.86 -36.49 -28.49
N ASN A 35 15.81 -35.71 -29.06
CA ASN A 35 15.68 -34.48 -29.85
C ASN A 35 15.21 -33.23 -29.08
N GLY A 36 16.02 -32.19 -28.81
CA GLY A 36 17.38 -31.89 -29.26
C GLY A 36 17.41 -30.62 -30.11
N PHE A 37 17.66 -29.47 -29.49
CA PHE A 37 18.09 -28.24 -30.18
C PHE A 37 19.13 -27.50 -29.34
N ALA A 38 20.16 -26.98 -30.02
CA ALA A 38 21.44 -26.68 -29.39
C ALA A 38 21.49 -25.32 -28.67
N ALA A 39 22.18 -25.31 -27.51
CA ALA A 39 22.73 -24.09 -26.93
C ALA A 39 24.14 -23.83 -27.49
N THR A 40 24.41 -22.60 -27.95
CA THR A 40 25.76 -22.16 -28.32
C THR A 40 26.22 -21.04 -27.40
N ALA A 41 26.93 -21.41 -26.33
CA ALA A 41 27.73 -20.48 -25.54
C ALA A 41 29.12 -20.34 -26.18
N SER A 42 29.60 -19.10 -26.36
CA SER A 42 30.95 -18.82 -26.86
C SER A 42 31.74 -17.98 -25.86
N LYS A 43 33.00 -18.40 -25.67
CA LYS A 43 33.94 -17.98 -24.61
C LYS A 43 34.78 -16.76 -25.05
N PRO A 44 35.22 -15.87 -24.14
CA PRO A 44 36.04 -14.71 -24.49
C PRO A 44 37.51 -15.08 -24.81
N LYS A 45 38.19 -14.25 -25.61
CA LYS A 45 39.63 -14.33 -25.90
C LYS A 45 40.29 -12.94 -25.84
N ALA A 46 41.54 -12.90 -25.36
CA ALA A 46 42.30 -11.69 -25.07
C ALA A 46 43.11 -11.13 -26.26
N ALA A 47 43.68 -9.93 -26.03
CA ALA A 47 44.58 -9.11 -26.88
C ALA A 47 46.02 -9.74 -26.99
N PRO A 48 47.12 -9.05 -27.43
CA PRO A 48 47.28 -7.66 -27.93
C PRO A 48 48.26 -7.45 -29.12
N SER A 49 48.38 -6.19 -29.58
CA SER A 49 49.59 -5.55 -30.18
C SER A 49 49.36 -4.03 -30.20
N ALA A 50 50.23 -3.09 -29.80
CA ALA A 50 51.69 -2.94 -29.64
C ALA A 50 52.31 -1.97 -30.66
N LYS A 51 53.08 -1.02 -30.11
CA LYS A 51 53.97 0.00 -30.73
C LYS A 51 53.31 1.24 -31.37
N THR A 52 53.94 2.42 -31.48
CA THR A 52 54.99 3.11 -30.67
C THR A 52 55.18 4.54 -31.21
N SER A 53 55.22 5.59 -30.36
CA SER A 53 56.25 6.64 -30.48
C SER A 53 56.42 7.52 -29.23
N THR A 54 57.68 7.82 -28.92
CA THR A 54 58.20 8.59 -27.78
C THR A 54 58.51 10.05 -28.15
N THR A 55 58.52 10.96 -27.17
CA THR A 55 59.64 11.92 -27.01
C THR A 55 59.71 12.56 -25.61
N LYS A 56 60.92 12.87 -25.13
CA LYS A 56 61.24 13.54 -23.85
C LYS A 56 61.81 14.95 -24.09
N ARG A 57 61.54 15.89 -23.18
CA ARG A 57 62.47 16.89 -22.55
C ARG A 57 61.64 17.80 -21.61
N ALA A 58 61.93 17.88 -20.31
CA ALA A 58 63.05 18.54 -19.62
C ALA A 58 62.83 20.05 -19.40
N ALA A 59 62.83 20.45 -18.12
CA ALA A 59 62.78 21.82 -17.58
C ALA A 59 64.21 22.45 -17.57
N PRO A 60 64.55 23.57 -16.86
CA PRO A 60 63.74 24.52 -16.05
C PRO A 60 64.10 26.03 -16.26
N ALA A 61 63.41 26.98 -15.58
CA ALA A 61 64.03 28.18 -14.95
C ALA A 61 63.06 29.20 -14.27
N LYS A 62 63.47 29.66 -13.07
CA LYS A 62 63.39 31.03 -12.48
C LYS A 62 62.05 31.80 -12.29
N VAL A 63 61.58 31.73 -11.03
CA VAL A 63 61.19 32.83 -10.10
C VAL A 63 61.18 34.29 -10.63
N GLN A 64 60.07 35.01 -10.41
CA GLN A 64 60.05 36.39 -9.90
C GLN A 64 58.90 36.61 -8.89
N LYS A 65 59.01 37.65 -8.05
CA LYS A 65 58.21 37.89 -6.83
C LYS A 65 57.66 39.32 -6.82
N ALA A 66 56.34 39.46 -6.74
CA ALA A 66 55.64 40.72 -6.40
C ALA A 66 54.40 40.32 -5.57
N ALA A 67 54.37 40.62 -4.26
CA ALA A 67 53.96 41.90 -3.66
C ALA A 67 52.45 41.91 -3.34
N ALA A 68 52.11 42.23 -2.09
CA ALA A 68 50.79 41.95 -1.53
C ALA A 68 49.78 43.09 -1.74
N ALA A 69 48.54 42.74 -2.07
CA ALA A 69 47.38 43.62 -1.92
C ALA A 69 46.39 42.99 -0.93
N ARG A 70 46.23 43.60 0.24
CA ARG A 70 45.25 43.20 1.26
C ARG A 70 43.84 43.57 0.79
N SER A 71 43.02 42.57 0.43
CA SER A 71 41.57 42.75 0.32
C SER A 71 40.88 42.08 1.51
N ALA A 72 40.41 42.88 2.45
CA ALA A 72 39.65 42.40 3.61
C ALA A 72 38.23 41.99 3.17
N LYS A 73 38.05 40.73 2.76
CA LYS A 73 36.73 40.17 2.50
C LYS A 73 36.12 39.64 3.80
N SER A 74 35.01 40.27 4.20
CA SER A 74 34.20 39.90 5.36
C SER A 74 33.72 38.45 5.27
N ARG A 75 34.23 37.60 6.17
CA ARG A 75 33.80 36.20 6.30
C ARG A 75 32.44 36.14 6.99
N VAL A 76 31.38 36.50 6.26
CA VAL A 76 30.00 36.26 6.70
C VAL A 76 29.79 34.76 6.81
N LYS A 77 29.78 34.26 8.04
CA LYS A 77 29.61 32.84 8.40
C LYS A 77 28.15 32.45 8.18
N ARG A 78 27.73 32.32 6.90
CA ARG A 78 26.40 31.84 6.52
C ARG A 78 26.20 30.41 7.02
N TYR A 79 25.62 30.30 8.21
CA TYR A 79 25.02 29.06 8.71
C TYR A 79 23.81 28.74 7.82
N ALA A 80 24.06 28.07 6.69
CA ALA A 80 23.01 27.46 5.91
C ALA A 80 22.43 26.30 6.74
N LYS A 81 21.40 26.61 7.54
CA LYS A 81 20.59 25.62 8.27
C LYS A 81 19.79 24.82 7.23
N ARG A 82 20.48 23.89 6.57
CA ARG A 82 19.91 22.93 5.62
C ARG A 82 19.03 21.99 6.44
N SER A 83 17.76 22.36 6.59
CA SER A 83 16.73 21.51 7.16
C SER A 83 16.74 20.19 6.41
N ARG A 84 17.12 19.11 7.11
CA ARG A 84 16.79 17.76 6.64
C ARG A 84 15.28 17.63 6.76
N GLN A 85 14.56 17.97 5.69
CA GLN A 85 13.23 17.43 5.48
C GLN A 85 13.39 15.93 5.24
N THR A 86 13.38 15.16 6.33
CA THR A 86 13.06 13.74 6.29
C THR A 86 11.64 13.64 5.75
N ILE A 87 11.50 13.28 4.47
CA ILE A 87 10.20 12.95 3.89
C ILE A 87 9.75 11.66 4.58
N ASP A 88 8.80 11.78 5.49
CA ASP A 88 8.12 10.64 6.10
C ASP A 88 7.24 9.97 5.03
N LEU A 89 7.73 8.85 4.49
CA LEU A 89 7.07 8.08 3.44
C LEU A 89 5.86 7.28 3.94
N THR A 90 5.60 7.31 5.25
CA THR A 90 4.57 6.54 5.97
C THR A 90 3.35 7.37 6.40
N ALA A 91 3.33 8.68 6.11
CA ALA A 91 2.20 9.56 6.39
C ALA A 91 1.08 9.43 5.34
N THR A 92 0.23 8.40 5.47
CA THR A 92 -1.11 8.37 4.87
C THR A 92 -1.87 9.65 5.26
N ALA A 93 -2.75 10.16 4.39
CA ALA A 93 -3.28 11.53 4.46
C ALA A 93 -3.98 11.95 5.77
N SER A 94 -4.42 11.00 6.61
CA SER A 94 -5.22 11.23 7.81
C SER A 94 -4.46 11.70 9.08
N ILE A 95 -3.22 12.17 8.98
CA ILE A 95 -2.41 12.65 10.13
C ILE A 95 -2.01 14.13 10.03
N ARG A 96 -2.74 14.93 9.24
CA ARG A 96 -2.76 16.39 9.45
C ARG A 96 -3.94 16.73 10.36
N PRO A 97 -3.76 17.55 11.40
CA PRO A 97 -4.87 18.09 12.16
C PRO A 97 -5.59 19.17 11.32
N GLU A 98 -6.49 18.74 10.41
CA GLU A 98 -7.50 19.66 9.87
C GLU A 98 -8.47 20.05 11.00
N LYS A 99 -8.82 21.33 11.06
CA LYS A 99 -9.87 21.85 11.95
C LYS A 99 -11.19 21.13 11.62
N PRO A 100 -11.99 20.67 12.60
CA PRO A 100 -13.23 19.94 12.32
C PRO A 100 -14.23 20.86 11.61
N ALA A 101 -14.44 20.63 10.31
CA ALA A 101 -15.57 21.16 9.57
C ALA A 101 -16.80 20.31 9.92
N LEU A 102 -17.83 20.93 10.51
CA LEU A 102 -19.05 20.21 10.88
C LEU A 102 -19.81 19.73 9.63
N SER A 103 -20.39 18.53 9.75
CA SER A 103 -21.51 18.00 8.95
C SER A 103 -21.44 18.14 7.41
N SER A 104 -20.71 17.22 6.78
CA SER A 104 -20.95 16.84 5.37
C SER A 104 -20.84 15.33 5.08
N SER A 105 -20.56 14.51 6.10
CA SER A 105 -20.42 13.05 5.96
C SER A 105 -21.71 12.37 5.48
N ALA A 106 -22.88 12.84 5.94
CA ALA A 106 -24.18 12.30 5.53
C ALA A 106 -24.43 12.40 4.00
N THR A 107 -24.03 13.51 3.38
CA THR A 107 -24.20 13.73 1.93
C THR A 107 -23.12 13.01 1.11
N GLY A 108 -21.91 12.87 1.66
CA GLY A 108 -20.81 12.13 1.01
C GLY A 108 -21.04 10.62 0.94
N ASP A 109 -21.52 10.02 2.04
CA ASP A 109 -21.80 8.59 2.11
C ASP A 109 -22.89 8.15 1.12
N GLY A 110 -23.98 8.93 1.00
CA GLY A 110 -25.09 8.64 0.10
C GLY A 110 -24.66 8.52 -1.37
N GLN A 111 -23.84 9.46 -1.86
CA GLN A 111 -23.41 9.52 -3.27
C GLN A 111 -22.62 8.30 -3.74
N TYR A 112 -21.81 7.70 -2.86
CA TYR A 112 -20.95 6.57 -3.21
C TYR A 112 -21.43 5.24 -2.61
N SER A 113 -22.52 5.25 -1.83
CA SER A 113 -23.09 4.09 -1.13
C SER A 113 -23.21 2.83 -2.00
N ALA A 114 -23.75 2.96 -3.22
CA ALA A 114 -23.95 1.85 -4.14
C ALA A 114 -22.64 1.23 -4.65
N ILE A 115 -21.65 2.04 -5.03
CA ILE A 115 -20.35 1.53 -5.51
C ILE A 115 -19.51 0.97 -4.36
N ILE A 116 -19.61 1.56 -3.15
CA ILE A 116 -19.00 1.01 -1.94
C ILE A 116 -19.61 -0.36 -1.62
N ALA A 117 -20.93 -0.48 -1.55
CA ALA A 117 -21.61 -1.73 -1.25
C ALA A 117 -21.30 -2.83 -2.27
N ARG A 118 -21.30 -2.50 -3.58
CA ARG A 118 -20.98 -3.43 -4.67
C ARG A 118 -19.56 -3.99 -4.56
N TYR A 119 -18.56 -3.13 -4.36
CA TYR A 119 -17.17 -3.60 -4.25
C TYR A 119 -16.86 -4.25 -2.90
N ALA A 120 -17.48 -3.78 -1.81
CA ALA A 120 -17.40 -4.42 -0.50
C ALA A 120 -17.91 -5.86 -0.56
N ALA A 121 -19.09 -6.08 -1.16
CA ALA A 121 -19.65 -7.41 -1.38
C ALA A 121 -18.77 -8.27 -2.30
N SER A 122 -18.27 -7.70 -3.41
CA SER A 122 -17.42 -8.41 -4.38
C SER A 122 -16.09 -8.90 -3.81
N TYR A 123 -15.59 -8.28 -2.74
CA TYR A 123 -14.30 -8.62 -2.11
C TYR A 123 -14.41 -9.10 -0.66
N GLY A 124 -15.63 -9.33 -0.13
CA GLY A 124 -15.83 -9.83 1.24
C GLY A 124 -15.44 -8.86 2.36
N VAL A 125 -15.47 -7.55 2.09
CA VAL A 125 -15.18 -6.50 3.08
C VAL A 125 -16.47 -6.03 3.74
N PRO A 126 -16.54 -5.89 5.08
CA PRO A 126 -17.70 -5.28 5.74
C PRO A 126 -17.94 -3.85 5.24
N VAL A 127 -19.18 -3.53 4.85
CA VAL A 127 -19.54 -2.20 4.33
C VAL A 127 -19.23 -1.08 5.32
N SER A 128 -19.39 -1.33 6.61
CA SER A 128 -19.04 -0.38 7.68
C SER A 128 -17.53 -0.12 7.79
N LEU A 129 -16.69 -1.14 7.61
CA LEU A 129 -15.23 -0.98 7.54
C LEU A 129 -14.82 -0.16 6.31
N ALA A 130 -15.41 -0.45 5.14
CA ALA A 130 -15.15 0.28 3.91
C ALA A 130 -15.54 1.77 4.03
N LYS A 131 -16.74 2.05 4.56
CA LYS A 131 -17.22 3.42 4.84
C LYS A 131 -16.34 4.13 5.86
N ALA A 132 -15.93 3.47 6.94
CA ALA A 132 -15.03 4.02 7.96
C ALA A 132 -13.67 4.43 7.36
N VAL A 133 -13.07 3.56 6.53
CA VAL A 133 -11.82 3.86 5.81
C VAL A 133 -12.00 5.07 4.88
N ILE A 134 -12.99 5.08 3.98
CA ILE A 134 -13.23 6.20 3.05
C ILE A 134 -13.48 7.53 3.80
N THR A 135 -14.22 7.49 4.91
CA THR A 135 -14.47 8.65 5.77
C THR A 135 -13.16 9.21 6.34
N ILE A 136 -12.25 8.35 6.80
CA ILE A 136 -10.99 8.75 7.45
C ILE A 136 -9.91 9.16 6.43
N GLU A 137 -9.91 8.56 5.25
CA GLU A 137 -8.95 8.84 4.17
C GLU A 137 -9.24 10.14 3.42
N SER A 138 -10.50 10.39 3.04
CA SER A 138 -10.86 11.54 2.20
C SER A 138 -12.03 12.36 2.71
N ASN A 139 -12.82 11.84 3.65
CA ASN A 139 -14.17 12.33 3.97
C ASN A 139 -15.04 12.43 2.69
N PHE A 140 -15.03 11.38 1.88
CA PHE A 140 -15.75 11.26 0.60
C PHE A 140 -15.39 12.32 -0.46
N ARG A 141 -14.19 12.91 -0.40
CA ARG A 141 -13.69 13.88 -1.40
C ARG A 141 -12.88 13.16 -2.50
N PRO A 142 -13.40 12.95 -3.73
CA PRO A 142 -12.72 12.15 -4.75
C PRO A 142 -11.48 12.84 -5.37
N ASN A 143 -11.37 14.16 -5.23
CA ASN A 143 -10.27 14.96 -5.78
C ASN A 143 -9.08 15.14 -4.81
N MET A 144 -9.05 14.42 -3.69
CA MET A 144 -7.99 14.53 -2.68
C MET A 144 -6.67 13.90 -3.14
N VAL A 145 -5.56 14.57 -2.84
CA VAL A 145 -4.20 14.05 -2.97
C VAL A 145 -3.50 14.10 -1.62
N GLY A 146 -2.98 12.96 -1.18
CA GLY A 146 -2.28 12.81 0.09
C GLY A 146 -0.82 13.28 0.03
N GLY A 147 -0.23 13.50 1.21
CA GLY A 147 1.12 14.04 1.35
C GLY A 147 2.22 13.15 0.76
N ALA A 148 1.99 11.86 0.60
CA ALA A 148 2.92 10.90 0.01
C ALA A 148 2.41 10.34 -1.34
N GLY A 149 1.54 11.08 -2.04
CA GLY A 149 1.07 10.77 -3.39
C GLY A 149 -0.10 9.77 -3.45
N GLU A 150 -0.81 9.58 -2.34
CA GLU A 150 -2.12 8.93 -2.30
C GLU A 150 -3.17 9.71 -3.11
N ILE A 151 -4.15 9.02 -3.70
CA ILE A 151 -5.18 9.66 -4.55
C ILE A 151 -6.59 9.18 -4.18
N GLY A 152 -7.54 10.11 -4.19
CA GLY A 152 -8.98 9.90 -4.21
C GLY A 152 -9.61 9.33 -2.95
N LEU A 153 -10.80 8.75 -3.09
CA LEU A 153 -11.70 8.39 -1.97
C LEU A 153 -11.07 7.48 -0.91
N MET A 154 -10.28 6.50 -1.35
CA MET A 154 -9.59 5.53 -0.50
C MET A 154 -8.09 5.83 -0.33
N GLN A 155 -7.61 6.97 -0.84
CA GLN A 155 -6.20 7.40 -0.75
C GLN A 155 -5.21 6.30 -1.20
N ILE A 156 -5.48 5.68 -2.34
CA ILE A 156 -4.60 4.64 -2.90
C ILE A 156 -3.40 5.27 -3.63
N LYS A 157 -2.19 4.77 -3.38
CA LYS A 157 -0.99 5.18 -4.14
C LYS A 157 -1.03 4.59 -5.56
N PRO A 158 -0.57 5.30 -6.60
CA PRO A 158 -0.54 4.78 -7.97
C PRO A 158 0.28 3.49 -8.18
N ALA A 159 1.28 3.24 -7.33
CA ALA A 159 2.02 1.96 -7.33
C ALA A 159 1.15 0.83 -6.78
N THR A 160 0.44 1.07 -5.67
CA THR A 160 -0.51 0.13 -5.08
C THR A 160 -1.62 -0.24 -6.05
N ALA A 161 -2.25 0.74 -6.70
CA ALA A 161 -3.28 0.48 -7.71
C ALA A 161 -2.75 -0.44 -8.84
N ARG A 162 -1.52 -0.22 -9.32
CA ARG A 162 -0.88 -1.09 -10.33
C ARG A 162 -0.65 -2.51 -9.83
N MET A 163 -0.20 -2.69 -8.59
CA MET A 163 -0.12 -4.02 -7.96
C MET A 163 -1.50 -4.71 -7.88
N MET A 164 -2.59 -3.94 -7.76
CA MET A 164 -3.96 -4.47 -7.80
C MET A 164 -4.46 -4.80 -9.22
N GLY A 165 -3.68 -4.53 -10.27
CA GLY A 165 -4.03 -4.75 -11.68
C GLY A 165 -4.57 -3.52 -12.40
N TYR A 166 -4.39 -2.30 -11.87
CA TYR A 166 -4.74 -1.07 -12.59
C TYR A 166 -3.71 -0.73 -13.67
N THR A 167 -4.16 -0.62 -14.91
CA THR A 167 -3.33 -0.29 -16.09
C THR A 167 -3.52 1.15 -16.59
N GLY A 168 -4.45 1.91 -16.01
CA GLY A 168 -4.79 3.26 -16.45
C GLY A 168 -3.82 4.37 -15.99
N SER A 169 -4.14 5.60 -16.39
CA SER A 169 -3.35 6.79 -16.03
C SER A 169 -3.52 7.17 -14.55
N VAL A 170 -2.55 7.91 -14.00
CA VAL A 170 -2.66 8.43 -12.61
C VAL A 170 -3.92 9.28 -12.41
N LYS A 171 -4.36 10.03 -13.43
CA LYS A 171 -5.59 10.84 -13.37
C LYS A 171 -6.85 10.00 -13.21
N GLY A 172 -6.87 8.77 -13.73
CA GLY A 172 -8.04 7.88 -13.57
C GLY A 172 -8.25 7.40 -12.13
N LEU A 173 -7.29 7.61 -11.22
CA LEU A 173 -7.51 7.34 -9.79
C LEU A 173 -8.34 8.43 -9.07
N PHE A 174 -8.67 9.54 -9.72
CA PHE A 174 -9.67 10.50 -9.22
C PHE A 174 -11.11 10.06 -9.54
N ASP A 175 -11.32 9.12 -10.45
CA ASP A 175 -12.65 8.54 -10.72
C ASP A 175 -13.11 7.70 -9.51
N PRO A 176 -14.29 7.98 -8.92
CA PRO A 176 -14.81 7.25 -7.75
C PRO A 176 -14.88 5.73 -7.92
N ASP A 177 -15.35 5.25 -9.08
CA ASP A 177 -15.56 3.82 -9.32
C ASP A 177 -14.22 3.09 -9.38
N THR A 178 -13.29 3.61 -10.19
CA THR A 178 -11.90 3.14 -10.31
C THR A 178 -11.19 3.19 -8.95
N ASN A 179 -11.30 4.29 -8.21
CA ASN A 179 -10.61 4.45 -6.94
C ASN A 179 -11.08 3.42 -5.91
N ILE A 180 -12.40 3.26 -5.75
CA ILE A 180 -12.98 2.29 -4.81
C ILE A 180 -12.72 0.85 -5.28
N LYS A 181 -12.76 0.54 -6.58
CA LYS A 181 -12.43 -0.79 -7.10
C LYS A 181 -11.06 -1.29 -6.62
N TYR A 182 -10.01 -0.48 -6.81
CA TYR A 182 -8.65 -0.88 -6.48
C TYR A 182 -8.32 -0.66 -4.99
N GLY A 183 -8.88 0.37 -4.36
CA GLY A 183 -8.78 0.60 -2.91
C GLY A 183 -9.43 -0.54 -2.10
N MET A 184 -10.63 -0.98 -2.49
CA MET A 184 -11.34 -2.09 -1.84
C MET A 184 -10.63 -3.43 -2.05
N LYS A 185 -10.08 -3.69 -3.25
CA LYS A 185 -9.26 -4.89 -3.50
C LYS A 185 -8.01 -4.93 -2.60
N TYR A 186 -7.38 -3.79 -2.38
CA TYR A 186 -6.25 -3.67 -1.45
C TYR A 186 -6.69 -3.82 0.02
N LEU A 187 -7.85 -3.26 0.40
CA LEU A 187 -8.44 -3.42 1.73
C LEU A 187 -8.81 -4.88 2.05
N ALA A 188 -9.34 -5.62 1.08
CA ALA A 188 -9.67 -7.04 1.23
C ALA A 188 -8.43 -7.92 1.48
N MET A 189 -7.33 -7.67 0.76
CA MET A 189 -6.07 -8.37 1.02
C MET A 189 -5.45 -7.94 2.36
N ALA A 190 -5.59 -6.67 2.75
CA ALA A 190 -5.22 -6.23 4.09
C ALA A 190 -6.04 -6.95 5.18
N GLN A 191 -7.32 -7.22 4.94
CA GLN A 191 -8.21 -7.95 5.86
C GLN A 191 -7.79 -9.41 6.02
N GLY A 192 -7.53 -10.12 4.91
CA GLY A 192 -7.01 -11.49 4.95
C GLY A 192 -5.66 -11.59 5.67
N LEU A 193 -4.71 -10.73 5.31
CA LEU A 193 -3.38 -10.68 5.94
C LEU A 193 -3.39 -10.18 7.40
N GLY A 194 -4.45 -9.46 7.79
CA GLY A 194 -4.70 -8.96 9.14
C GLY A 194 -5.45 -9.96 10.05
N GLY A 195 -5.68 -11.19 9.58
CA GLY A 195 -6.42 -12.22 10.31
C GLY A 195 -7.89 -11.88 10.51
N GLY A 196 -8.50 -11.08 9.62
CA GLY A 196 -9.89 -10.63 9.71
C GLY A 196 -10.19 -9.57 10.78
N THR A 197 -9.23 -9.25 11.67
CA THR A 197 -9.44 -8.27 12.74
C THR A 197 -9.41 -6.84 12.22
N THR A 198 -10.20 -5.93 12.80
CA THR A 198 -10.23 -4.50 12.45
C THR A 198 -8.82 -3.89 12.51
N CYS A 199 -8.11 -4.01 13.64
CA CYS A 199 -6.77 -3.40 13.77
C CYS A 199 -5.70 -4.11 12.94
N GLY A 200 -5.78 -5.43 12.74
CA GLY A 200 -4.88 -6.14 11.83
C GLY A 200 -5.05 -5.66 10.39
N THR A 201 -6.30 -5.49 9.96
CA THR A 201 -6.65 -4.93 8.64
C THR A 201 -6.09 -3.52 8.46
N ILE A 202 -6.33 -2.63 9.43
CA ILE A 202 -5.86 -1.24 9.35
C ILE A 202 -4.33 -1.15 9.36
N LEU A 203 -3.63 -1.98 10.14
CA LEU A 203 -2.17 -2.08 10.07
C LEU A 203 -1.70 -2.45 8.65
N LYS A 204 -2.29 -3.49 8.06
CA LYS A 204 -1.95 -3.99 6.72
C LYS A 204 -2.34 -3.04 5.58
N TYR A 205 -3.34 -2.20 5.80
CA TYR A 205 -3.75 -1.16 4.85
C TYR A 205 -2.79 0.04 4.90
N ASN A 206 -2.65 0.66 6.08
CA ASN A 206 -1.91 1.90 6.28
C ASN A 206 -0.38 1.73 6.24
N ALA A 207 0.18 0.72 6.93
CA ALA A 207 1.63 0.47 6.95
C ALA A 207 2.11 -0.50 5.86
N GLY A 208 1.19 -0.96 5.00
CA GLY A 208 1.47 -1.91 3.93
C GLY A 208 1.30 -3.38 4.33
N HIS A 209 1.01 -4.23 3.35
CA HIS A 209 0.72 -5.66 3.56
C HIS A 209 1.86 -6.45 4.23
N GLY A 210 3.11 -5.99 4.09
CA GLY A 210 4.28 -6.56 4.76
C GLY A 210 4.40 -6.21 6.26
N ALA A 211 3.60 -5.27 6.80
CA ALA A 211 3.72 -4.84 8.19
C ALA A 211 3.40 -5.98 9.17
N THR A 212 4.28 -6.23 10.14
CA THR A 212 4.16 -7.32 11.13
C THR A 212 3.94 -6.84 12.56
N ARG A 213 4.17 -5.55 12.85
CA ARG A 213 4.00 -4.96 14.18
C ARG A 213 3.18 -3.68 14.10
N MET A 214 2.26 -3.52 15.05
CA MET A 214 1.49 -2.29 15.21
C MET A 214 2.43 -1.13 15.55
N ASN A 215 2.28 -0.01 14.84
CA ASN A 215 2.99 1.24 15.12
C ASN A 215 1.99 2.31 15.62
N PRO A 216 2.44 3.43 16.22
CA PRO A 216 1.54 4.43 16.78
C PRO A 216 0.57 5.07 15.78
N ILE A 217 0.98 5.22 14.51
CA ILE A 217 0.15 5.78 13.43
C ILE A 217 -1.00 4.83 13.12
N SER A 218 -0.69 3.55 12.86
CA SER A 218 -1.70 2.53 12.56
C SER A 218 -2.60 2.23 13.76
N ALA A 219 -2.10 2.38 14.99
CA ALA A 219 -2.89 2.26 16.20
C ALA A 219 -3.92 3.41 16.32
N ALA A 220 -3.47 4.66 16.16
CA ALA A 220 -4.36 5.82 16.16
C ALA A 220 -5.40 5.75 15.01
N TYR A 221 -5.02 5.23 13.85
CA TYR A 221 -5.94 4.96 12.75
C TYR A 221 -6.96 3.88 13.16
N CYS A 222 -6.54 2.74 13.73
CA CYS A 222 -7.51 1.72 14.18
C CYS A 222 -8.55 2.30 15.16
N SER A 223 -8.12 3.13 16.12
CA SER A 223 -9.05 3.79 17.04
C SER A 223 -10.09 4.66 16.32
N LYS A 224 -9.67 5.45 15.32
CA LYS A 224 -10.62 6.22 14.48
C LYS A 224 -11.61 5.31 13.74
N VAL A 225 -11.12 4.19 13.17
CA VAL A 225 -11.95 3.24 12.41
C VAL A 225 -12.98 2.58 13.30
N LYS A 226 -12.61 2.16 14.51
CA LYS A 226 -13.55 1.61 15.50
C LYS A 226 -14.65 2.62 15.86
N VAL A 227 -14.31 3.89 16.08
CA VAL A 227 -15.32 4.94 16.35
C VAL A 227 -16.31 5.08 15.19
N GLN A 228 -15.82 5.11 13.94
CA GLN A 228 -16.69 5.20 12.76
C GLN A 228 -17.56 3.94 12.57
N MET A 229 -17.00 2.74 12.78
CA MET A 229 -17.75 1.48 12.67
C MET A 229 -18.83 1.34 13.75
N ALA A 230 -18.53 1.77 14.98
CA ALA A 230 -19.51 1.80 16.07
C ALA A 230 -20.66 2.77 15.78
N ALA A 231 -20.37 3.95 15.21
CA ALA A 231 -21.40 4.89 14.75
C ALA A 231 -22.29 4.33 13.61
N LEU A 232 -21.80 3.33 12.87
CA LEU A 232 -22.55 2.57 11.86
C LEU A 232 -23.19 1.28 12.43
N GLY A 233 -23.26 1.13 13.76
CA GLY A 233 -23.90 -0.01 14.42
C GLY A 233 -23.18 -1.36 14.26
N SER A 234 -21.91 -1.36 13.86
CA SER A 234 -21.12 -2.59 13.67
C SER A 234 -20.27 -2.93 14.90
N PRO A 235 -20.05 -4.23 15.20
CA PRO A 235 -19.09 -4.66 16.22
C PRO A 235 -17.64 -4.32 15.80
N VAL A 236 -16.75 -4.08 16.77
CA VAL A 236 -15.46 -3.38 16.57
C VAL A 236 -14.20 -4.04 17.14
#